data_AF-A8SH10-F1
#
_entry.id   AF-A8SH10-F1
#
_cell.length_a   1.000
_cell.length_b   1.000
_cell.length_c   1.000
_cell.angle_alpha   90.00
_cell.angle_beta   90.00
_cell.angle_gamma   90.00
#
_symmetry.space_group_name_H-M   'P 1'
#
loop_
_entity.id
_entity.type
_entity.pdbx_description
1 polymer ?
#
loop_
_entity_poly.entity_id
_entity_poly.type
_entity_poly.pdbx_seq_one_letter_code
_entity_poly.pdbx_strand_id
1 'polypeptide(L)'
;MPSHAEKNQTEIKNYYRIIDPEGRLSKYEKAEEERKVLANMPACFPEALRYVMTRFGFTQEALAFESKVSESTIGRYRNGKVESFSEKNVVALCVAMHLPPWLSFALIAKAGFSLAATREQLAHLMILNCMYMRSIDEVNEYLRERGNASLSRETAQDCRAS
;
A
#
# COMPACT_ATOMS: atom_id res chain seq x y z
N MET A 1 10.06 2.72 -26.91
CA MET A 1 9.01 2.22 -26.00
C MET A 1 9.32 0.76 -25.69
N PRO A 2 9.22 0.29 -24.43
CA PRO A 2 9.46 -1.11 -24.11
C PRO A 2 8.43 -2.01 -24.80
N SER A 3 8.89 -3.18 -25.26
CA SER A 3 8.08 -4.23 -25.86
C SER A 3 7.07 -4.80 -24.86
N HIS A 4 6.03 -5.49 -25.36
CA HIS A 4 5.04 -6.13 -24.50
C HIS A 4 5.67 -7.18 -23.55
N ALA A 5 6.67 -7.91 -24.03
CA ALA A 5 7.41 -8.88 -23.21
C ALA A 5 8.20 -8.22 -22.06
N GLU A 6 8.83 -7.07 -22.31
CA GLU A 6 9.58 -6.32 -21.29
C GLU A 6 8.67 -5.71 -20.22
N LYS A 7 7.47 -5.25 -20.61
CA LYS A 7 6.43 -4.78 -19.67
C LYS A 7 5.97 -5.90 -18.73
N ASN A 8 5.64 -7.07 -19.29
CA ASN A 8 5.20 -8.22 -18.50
C ASN A 8 6.29 -8.69 -17.52
N GLN A 9 7.57 -8.67 -17.93
CA GLN A 9 8.67 -9.00 -17.02
C GLN A 9 8.84 -7.99 -15.88
N THR A 10 8.63 -6.70 -16.15
CA THR A 10 8.71 -5.63 -15.14
C THR A 10 7.60 -5.77 -14.10
N GLU A 11 6.37 -6.05 -14.53
CA GLU A 11 5.23 -6.27 -13.65
C GLU A 11 5.43 -7.48 -12.73
N ILE A 12 5.90 -8.60 -13.29
CA ILE A 12 6.24 -9.80 -12.50
C ILE A 12 7.33 -9.49 -11.48
N LYS A 13 8.38 -8.74 -11.86
CA LYS A 13 9.44 -8.33 -10.92
C LYS A 13 8.88 -7.46 -9.81
N ASN A 14 8.04 -6.48 -10.13
CA ASN A 14 7.41 -5.62 -9.14
C ASN A 14 6.55 -6.42 -8.16
N TYR A 15 5.78 -7.39 -8.65
CA TYR A 15 4.89 -8.22 -7.83
C TYR A 15 5.62 -8.97 -6.70
N TYR A 16 6.83 -9.46 -6.97
CA TYR A 16 7.65 -10.18 -5.99
C TYR A 16 8.71 -9.33 -5.29
N ARG A 17 8.87 -8.05 -5.66
CA ARG A 17 9.97 -7.19 -5.19
C ARG A 17 10.08 -7.12 -3.67
N ILE A 18 8.97 -7.18 -2.95
CA ILE A 18 8.95 -7.06 -1.48
C ILE A 18 9.52 -8.29 -0.76
N ILE A 19 9.39 -9.49 -1.36
CA ILE A 19 9.91 -10.75 -0.79
C ILE A 19 11.20 -11.22 -1.47
N ASP A 20 11.50 -10.70 -2.66
CA ASP A 20 12.66 -11.05 -3.46
C ASP A 20 13.25 -9.81 -4.16
N PRO A 21 13.77 -8.83 -3.40
CA PRO A 21 14.24 -7.56 -3.96
C PRO A 21 15.43 -7.73 -4.92
N GLU A 22 16.20 -8.81 -4.75
CA GLU A 22 17.40 -9.10 -5.54
C GLU A 22 17.13 -10.11 -6.67
N GLY A 23 15.91 -10.64 -6.76
CA GLY A 23 15.52 -11.59 -7.82
C GLY A 23 16.17 -12.96 -7.72
N ARG A 24 16.58 -13.39 -6.51
CA ARG A 24 17.34 -14.63 -6.26
C ARG A 24 16.45 -15.85 -6.06
N LEU A 25 15.19 -15.66 -5.69
CA LEU A 25 14.29 -16.77 -5.39
C LEU A 25 13.75 -17.42 -6.67
N SER A 26 13.69 -18.75 -6.68
CA SER A 26 12.96 -19.53 -7.68
C SER A 26 11.44 -19.25 -7.60
N LYS A 27 10.69 -19.71 -8.59
CA LYS A 27 9.22 -19.58 -8.59
C LYS A 27 8.57 -20.26 -7.37
N TYR A 28 9.11 -21.41 -6.95
CA TYR A 28 8.59 -22.15 -5.80
C TYR A 28 8.92 -21.46 -4.48
N GLU A 29 10.13 -20.94 -4.33
CA GLU A 29 10.53 -20.19 -3.14
C GLU A 29 9.72 -18.89 -2.99
N LYS A 30 9.44 -18.19 -4.10
CA LYS A 30 8.53 -17.04 -4.11
C LYS A 30 7.15 -17.38 -3.55
N ALA A 31 6.52 -18.43 -4.07
CA ALA A 31 5.20 -18.88 -3.60
C ALA A 31 5.22 -19.29 -2.11
N GLU A 32 6.27 -19.96 -1.67
CA GLU A 32 6.43 -20.35 -0.27
C GLU A 32 6.66 -19.14 0.64
N GLU A 33 7.42 -18.13 0.21
CA GLU A 33 7.58 -16.89 0.97
C GLU A 33 6.28 -16.09 1.05
N GLU A 34 5.48 -15.99 -0.03
CA GLU A 34 4.13 -15.39 0.05
C GLU A 34 3.26 -16.12 1.08
N ARG A 35 3.24 -17.45 1.02
CA ARG A 35 2.47 -18.29 1.96
C ARG A 35 2.93 -18.06 3.40
N LYS A 36 4.23 -18.00 3.66
CA LYS A 36 4.79 -17.70 4.99
C LYS A 36 4.44 -16.30 5.45
N VAL A 37 4.47 -15.30 4.56
CA VAL A 37 4.10 -13.92 4.91
C VAL A 37 2.66 -13.89 5.40
N LEU A 38 1.73 -14.48 4.65
CA LEU A 38 0.30 -14.49 4.96
C LEU A 38 -0.02 -15.35 6.18
N ALA A 39 0.57 -16.54 6.31
CA ALA A 39 0.31 -17.46 7.43
C ALA A 39 0.77 -16.90 8.78
N ASN A 40 1.87 -16.15 8.80
CA ASN A 40 2.39 -15.52 10.01
C ASN A 40 1.78 -14.15 10.29
N MET A 41 0.96 -13.61 9.38
CA MET A 41 0.36 -12.29 9.56
C MET A 41 -0.73 -12.33 10.64
N PRO A 42 -0.62 -11.52 11.71
CA PRO A 42 -1.62 -11.44 12.78
C PRO A 42 -3.04 -11.17 12.28
N ALA A 43 -4.05 -11.59 13.04
CA ALA A 43 -5.46 -11.45 12.66
C ALA A 43 -5.95 -9.99 12.66
N CYS A 44 -5.52 -9.20 13.64
CA CYS A 44 -5.96 -7.82 13.83
C CYS A 44 -5.05 -6.82 13.08
N PHE A 45 -5.63 -5.75 12.55
CA PHE A 45 -4.90 -4.75 11.76
C PHE A 45 -3.71 -4.11 12.48
N PRO A 46 -3.79 -3.66 13.76
CA PRO A 46 -2.65 -3.03 14.44
C PRO A 46 -1.40 -3.92 14.46
N GLU A 47 -1.56 -5.19 14.81
CA GLU A 47 -0.53 -6.21 14.82
C GLU A 47 -0.04 -6.54 13.41
N ALA A 48 -0.96 -6.65 12.45
CA ALA A 48 -0.63 -6.95 11.05
C ALA A 48 0.19 -5.83 10.41
N LEU A 49 -0.16 -4.56 10.66
CA LEU A 49 0.59 -3.40 10.20
C LEU A 49 2.00 -3.40 10.81
N ARG A 50 2.12 -3.64 12.13
CA ARG A 50 3.43 -3.79 12.79
C ARG A 50 4.25 -4.91 12.15
N TYR A 51 3.64 -6.06 11.92
CA TYR A 51 4.29 -7.21 11.31
C TYR A 51 4.83 -6.90 9.91
N VAL A 52 4.02 -6.30 9.03
CA VAL A 52 4.44 -5.90 7.68
C VAL A 52 5.60 -4.89 7.75
N MET A 53 5.46 -3.85 8.59
CA MET A 53 6.51 -2.84 8.74
C MET A 53 7.83 -3.45 9.22
N THR A 54 7.80 -4.29 10.26
CA THR A 54 9.01 -4.93 10.81
C THR A 54 9.62 -5.91 9.83
N ARG A 55 8.82 -6.74 9.15
CA ARG A 55 9.32 -7.76 8.22
C ARG A 55 10.03 -7.16 7.02
N PHE A 56 9.57 -6.01 6.53
CA PHE A 56 10.08 -5.39 5.30
C PHE A 56 10.86 -4.09 5.56
N GLY A 57 11.14 -3.75 6.82
CA GLY A 57 12.06 -2.66 7.17
C GLY A 57 11.49 -1.25 7.04
N PHE A 58 10.17 -1.06 7.18
CA PHE A 58 9.55 0.27 7.14
C PHE A 58 9.60 0.95 8.51
N THR A 59 10.14 2.17 8.57
CA THR A 59 10.07 3.02 9.77
C THR A 59 8.76 3.81 9.79
N GLN A 60 8.42 4.34 10.96
CA GLN A 60 7.19 5.13 11.11
C GLN A 60 7.30 6.48 10.37
N GLU A 61 8.48 7.07 10.41
CA GLU A 61 8.82 8.37 9.83
C GLU A 61 8.83 8.30 8.30
N ALA A 62 9.51 7.29 7.74
CA ALA A 62 9.51 7.03 6.31
C ALA A 62 8.10 6.76 5.80
N LEU A 63 7.34 5.93 6.53
CA LEU A 63 5.96 5.64 6.15
C LEU A 63 5.06 6.89 6.24
N ALA A 64 5.25 7.76 7.24
CA ALA A 64 4.52 9.02 7.34
C ALA A 64 4.81 9.96 6.17
N PHE A 65 6.09 10.07 5.79
CA PHE A 65 6.52 10.87 4.66
C PHE A 65 5.91 10.36 3.34
N GLU A 66 6.12 9.08 3.02
CA GLU A 66 5.68 8.48 1.75
C GLU A 66 4.15 8.40 1.65
N SER A 67 3.45 8.09 2.75
CA SER A 67 1.98 7.96 2.74
C SER A 67 1.24 9.29 2.87
N LYS A 68 1.92 10.35 3.30
CA LYS A 68 1.33 11.62 3.76
C LYS A 68 0.29 11.48 4.88
N VAL A 69 0.30 10.34 5.58
CA VAL A 69 -0.48 10.12 6.80
C VAL A 69 0.39 10.56 7.98
N SER A 70 -0.20 11.32 8.92
CA SER A 70 0.60 11.83 10.03
C SER A 70 1.21 10.71 10.87
N GLU A 71 2.43 10.93 11.33
CA GLU A 71 3.16 9.96 12.13
C GLU A 71 2.38 9.54 13.39
N SER A 72 1.70 10.49 14.03
CA SER A 72 0.77 10.23 15.15
C SER A 72 -0.39 9.30 14.77
N THR A 73 -0.96 9.44 13.57
CA THR A 73 -2.03 8.54 13.09
C THR A 73 -1.49 7.13 12.88
N ILE A 74 -0.32 6.99 12.24
CA ILE A 74 0.34 5.70 12.06
C ILE A 74 0.65 5.06 13.42
N GLY A 75 1.17 5.85 14.37
CA GLY A 75 1.42 5.42 15.74
C GLY A 75 0.15 4.92 16.43
N ARG A 76 -1.00 5.60 16.29
CA ARG A 76 -2.26 5.12 16.85
C ARG A 76 -2.76 3.85 16.16
N TYR A 77 -2.63 3.74 14.83
CA TYR A 77 -3.01 2.54 14.07
C TYR A 77 -2.22 1.31 14.51
N ARG A 78 -0.89 1.43 14.62
CA ARG A 78 0.00 0.34 15.08
C ARG A 78 -0.32 -0.10 16.50
N ASN A 79 -0.74 0.83 17.36
CA ASN A 79 -1.00 0.57 18.78
C ASN A 79 -2.47 0.26 19.09
N GLY A 80 -3.36 0.21 18.09
CA GLY A 80 -4.80 -0.01 18.32
C GLY A 80 -5.47 1.09 19.15
N LYS A 81 -4.92 2.31 19.16
CA LYS A 81 -5.41 3.46 19.95
C LYS A 81 -6.39 4.34 19.15
N VAL A 82 -7.23 3.72 18.33
CA VAL A 82 -8.30 4.37 17.56
C VAL A 82 -9.57 3.54 17.64
N GLU A 83 -10.72 4.20 17.59
CA GLU A 83 -12.03 3.53 17.52
C GLU A 83 -12.28 2.92 16.15
N SER A 84 -11.76 3.55 15.09
CA SER A 84 -11.88 3.08 13.71
C SER A 84 -10.69 3.52 12.86
N PHE A 85 -10.47 2.78 11.78
CA PHE A 85 -9.48 3.11 10.75
C PHE A 85 -10.15 3.90 9.61
N SER A 86 -9.36 4.62 8.83
CA SER A 86 -9.82 5.24 7.59
C SER A 86 -9.38 4.37 6.42
N GLU A 87 -10.33 3.94 5.57
CA GLU A 87 -10.04 3.14 4.38
C GLU A 87 -8.96 3.80 3.51
N LYS A 88 -9.09 5.11 3.29
CA LYS A 88 -8.13 5.91 2.51
C LYS A 88 -6.73 5.91 3.09
N ASN A 89 -6.60 6.10 4.41
CA ASN A 89 -5.30 6.04 5.07
C ASN A 89 -4.70 4.64 4.96
N VAL A 90 -5.49 3.57 5.12
CA VAL A 90 -4.97 2.20 4.99
C VAL A 90 -4.52 1.91 3.56
N VAL A 91 -5.26 2.37 2.54
CA VAL A 91 -4.85 2.30 1.14
C VAL A 91 -3.55 3.09 0.91
N ALA A 92 -3.45 4.31 1.45
CA ALA A 92 -2.24 5.12 1.33
C ALA A 92 -1.01 4.44 1.96
N LEU A 93 -1.18 3.79 3.12
CA LEU A 93 -0.10 3.02 3.75
C LEU A 93 0.32 1.82 2.90
N CYS A 94 -0.63 1.12 2.26
CA CYS A 94 -0.32 0.02 1.35
C CYS A 94 0.48 0.48 0.13
N VAL A 95 0.09 1.61 -0.47
CA VAL A 95 0.80 2.23 -1.60
C VAL A 95 2.19 2.69 -1.17
N ALA A 96 2.31 3.41 -0.05
CA ALA A 96 3.60 3.91 0.44
C ALA A 96 4.61 2.79 0.77
N MET A 97 4.13 1.61 1.16
CA MET A 97 4.97 0.42 1.36
C MET A 97 5.18 -0.40 0.08
N HIS A 98 4.61 0.05 -1.04
CA HIS A 98 4.52 -0.68 -2.31
C HIS A 98 4.07 -2.14 -2.15
N LEU A 99 3.04 -2.37 -1.32
CA LEU A 99 2.54 -3.71 -1.06
C LEU A 99 1.89 -4.28 -2.33
N PRO A 100 2.32 -5.47 -2.80
CA PRO A 100 1.67 -6.12 -3.92
C PRO A 100 0.22 -6.50 -3.59
N PRO A 101 -0.65 -6.73 -4.59
CA PRO A 101 -2.09 -6.92 -4.39
C PRO A 101 -2.45 -8.00 -3.35
N TRP A 102 -1.74 -9.13 -3.35
CA TRP A 102 -1.98 -10.22 -2.40
C TRP A 102 -1.77 -9.80 -0.94
N LEU A 103 -0.81 -8.90 -0.69
CA LEU A 103 -0.43 -8.45 0.65
C LEU A 103 -1.28 -7.26 1.10
N SER A 104 -1.52 -6.31 0.20
CA SER A 104 -2.36 -5.14 0.48
C SER A 104 -3.80 -5.56 0.77
N PHE A 105 -4.39 -6.49 0.01
CA PHE A 105 -5.75 -6.96 0.27
C PHE A 105 -5.87 -7.72 1.60
N ALA A 106 -4.86 -8.53 1.95
CA ALA A 106 -4.83 -9.18 3.25
C ALA A 106 -4.83 -8.15 4.39
N LEU A 107 -4.08 -7.06 4.25
CA LEU A 107 -3.99 -6.00 5.24
C LEU A 107 -5.28 -5.15 5.32
N ILE A 108 -5.88 -4.83 4.17
CA ILE A 108 -7.16 -4.11 4.04
C ILE A 108 -8.30 -4.90 4.69
N ALA A 109 -8.37 -6.21 4.46
CA ALA A 109 -9.39 -7.07 5.06
C ALA A 109 -9.27 -7.10 6.59
N LYS A 110 -8.04 -7.12 7.13
CA LYS A 110 -7.78 -7.07 8.57
C LYS A 110 -8.15 -5.73 9.20
N ALA A 111 -8.16 -4.65 8.41
CA ALA A 111 -8.67 -3.34 8.82
C ALA A 111 -10.20 -3.25 8.77
N GLY A 112 -10.88 -4.29 8.28
CA GLY A 112 -12.34 -4.38 8.22
C GLY A 112 -12.98 -3.78 6.96
N PHE A 113 -12.21 -3.54 5.90
CA PHE A 113 -12.71 -2.91 4.67
C PHE A 113 -12.96 -3.91 3.53
N SER A 114 -13.92 -3.55 2.66
CA SER A 114 -14.21 -4.23 1.39
C SER A 114 -14.27 -3.19 0.28
N LEU A 115 -13.47 -3.35 -0.77
CA LEU A 115 -13.21 -2.30 -1.77
C LEU A 115 -14.01 -2.45 -3.08
N ALA A 116 -15.16 -3.13 -3.08
CA ALA A 116 -15.89 -3.41 -4.32
C ALA A 116 -17.34 -2.87 -4.37
N ALA A 117 -17.81 -2.14 -3.35
CA ALA A 117 -19.23 -1.76 -3.28
C ALA A 117 -19.53 -0.37 -3.87
N THR A 118 -18.58 0.57 -3.84
CA THR A 118 -18.77 1.95 -4.32
C THR A 118 -17.80 2.32 -5.45
N ARG A 119 -18.10 3.41 -6.19
CA ARG A 119 -17.19 3.95 -7.21
C ARG A 119 -15.83 4.35 -6.64
N GLU A 120 -15.83 4.92 -5.44
CA GLU A 120 -14.60 5.30 -4.74
C GLU A 120 -13.78 4.06 -4.35
N GLN A 121 -14.45 3.04 -3.84
CA GLN A 121 -13.83 1.76 -3.51
C GLN A 121 -13.26 1.04 -4.75
N LEU A 122 -13.96 1.07 -5.89
CA LEU A 122 -13.43 0.57 -7.15
C LEU A 122 -12.17 1.33 -7.61
N ALA A 123 -12.06 2.62 -7.31
CA ALA A 123 -10.83 3.38 -7.55
C ALA A 123 -9.70 2.91 -6.63
N HIS A 124 -9.97 2.66 -5.34
CA HIS A 124 -8.99 2.06 -4.43
C HIS A 124 -8.52 0.67 -4.90
N LEU A 125 -9.44 -0.17 -5.40
CA LEU A 125 -9.11 -1.46 -5.97
C LEU A 125 -8.18 -1.31 -7.19
N MET A 126 -8.46 -0.36 -8.08
CA MET A 126 -7.60 -0.06 -9.23
C MET A 126 -6.20 0.40 -8.80
N ILE A 127 -6.13 1.26 -7.77
CA ILE A 127 -4.86 1.74 -7.22
C ILE A 127 -4.04 0.57 -6.67
N LEU A 128 -4.63 -0.29 -5.86
CA LEU A 128 -3.93 -1.41 -5.24
C LEU A 128 -3.50 -2.49 -6.26
N ASN A 129 -4.25 -2.66 -7.36
CA ASN A 129 -3.88 -3.61 -8.41
C ASN A 129 -2.80 -3.06 -9.35
N CYS A 130 -2.90 -1.78 -9.73
CA CYS A 130 -2.18 -1.25 -10.89
C CYS A 130 -1.24 -0.08 -10.57
N MET A 131 -1.40 0.56 -9.42
CA MET A 131 -0.64 1.75 -9.02
C MET A 131 0.10 1.57 -7.69
N TYR A 132 0.16 0.36 -7.14
CA TYR A 132 0.81 0.11 -5.86
C TYR A 132 2.31 0.44 -5.84
N MET A 133 2.97 0.55 -7.00
CA MET A 133 4.39 0.95 -7.14
C MET A 133 4.56 2.45 -7.44
N ARG A 134 3.47 3.23 -7.41
CA ARG A 134 3.46 4.68 -7.68
C ARG A 134 3.55 5.45 -6.37
N SER A 135 4.00 6.70 -6.47
CA SER A 135 3.94 7.64 -5.35
C SER A 135 2.49 8.00 -4.98
N ILE A 136 2.27 8.46 -3.75
CA ILE A 136 0.97 8.99 -3.33
C ILE A 136 0.55 10.20 -4.16
N ASP A 137 1.50 11.00 -4.64
CA ASP A 137 1.22 12.12 -5.54
C ASP A 137 0.61 11.68 -6.86
N GLU A 138 1.24 10.71 -7.55
CA GLU A 138 0.70 10.14 -8.78
C GLU A 138 -0.69 9.50 -8.56
N VAL A 139 -0.90 8.86 -7.40
CA VAL A 139 -2.19 8.26 -7.04
C VAL A 139 -3.27 9.33 -6.79
N ASN A 140 -2.93 10.41 -6.07
CA ASN A 140 -3.87 11.50 -5.81
C ASN A 140 -4.21 12.26 -7.10
N GLU A 141 -3.24 12.46 -7.99
CA GLU A 141 -3.48 13.02 -9.33
C GLU A 141 -4.47 12.17 -10.12
N TYR A 142 -4.25 10.85 -10.18
CA TYR A 142 -5.18 9.92 -10.82
C TYR A 142 -6.61 9.97 -10.24
N LEU A 143 -6.73 10.10 -8.91
CA LEU A 143 -8.03 10.22 -8.25
C LEU A 143 -8.73 11.53 -8.64
N ARG A 144 -8.00 12.65 -8.63
CA ARG A 144 -8.49 13.98 -8.98
C ARG A 144 -8.98 14.07 -10.41
N GLU A 145 -8.23 13.53 -11.37
CA GLU A 145 -8.63 13.47 -12.79
C GLU A 145 -9.96 12.72 -13.01
N ARG A 146 -10.33 11.84 -12.07
CA ARG A 146 -11.54 11.02 -12.12
C ARG A 146 -12.67 11.51 -11.21
N GLY A 147 -12.48 12.68 -10.58
CA GLY A 147 -13.44 13.30 -9.66
C GLY A 147 -13.56 12.61 -8.31
N ASN A 148 -12.55 11.85 -7.88
CA ASN A 148 -12.48 11.25 -6.54
C ASN A 148 -11.63 12.11 -5.60
N ALA A 149 -11.87 12.00 -4.31
CA ALA A 149 -11.06 12.67 -3.29
C ALA A 149 -9.73 11.93 -3.05
N SER A 150 -8.65 12.69 -2.79
CA SER A 150 -7.31 12.18 -2.48
C SER A 150 -7.30 11.18 -1.31
N LEU A 151 -6.32 10.27 -1.29
CA LEU A 151 -6.17 9.28 -0.23
C LEU A 151 -5.73 9.91 1.11
N SER A 152 -4.77 10.80 1.06
CA SER A 152 -4.19 11.49 2.22
C SER A 152 -3.89 12.95 1.87
N ARG A 153 -3.69 13.78 2.91
CA ARG A 153 -3.46 15.22 2.72
C ARG A 153 -2.16 15.44 1.94
N GLU A 154 -2.25 16.16 0.84
CA GLU A 154 -1.08 16.83 0.27
C GLU A 154 -0.65 17.90 1.28
N THR A 155 0.63 17.88 1.69
CA THR A 155 1.19 19.05 2.37
C THR A 155 1.01 20.23 1.43
N ALA A 156 0.25 21.24 1.87
CA ALA A 156 0.09 22.48 1.13
C ALA A 156 1.45 23.18 1.02
N GLN A 157 2.13 22.89 -0.07
CA GLN A 157 3.37 23.48 -0.55
C GLN A 157 3.20 23.34 -2.08
N ASP A 158 2.23 24.03 -2.69
CA ASP A 158 2.27 25.47 -2.93
C ASP A 158 0.89 26.14 -2.86
N CYS A 159 0.70 26.95 -1.82
CA CYS A 159 -0.16 28.14 -1.90
C CYS A 159 0.73 29.34 -1.59
N ARG A 160 1.59 29.71 -2.55
CA ARG A 160 2.19 31.05 -2.70
C ARG A 160 3.07 31.09 -3.95
N ALA A 161 2.45 31.34 -5.09
CA ALA A 161 3.02 32.24 -6.08
C ALA A 161 1.91 33.24 -6.42
N SER A 162 2.19 34.48 -6.03
CA SER A 162 1.40 35.68 -6.30
C SER A 162 1.20 35.92 -7.79
#